data_AF-A0A7K2N9N2-F1
#
_entry.id   AF-A0A7K2N9N2-F1
#
_cell.length_a   1.000
_cell.length_b   1.000
_cell.length_c   1.000
_cell.angle_alpha   90.00
_cell.angle_beta   90.00
_cell.angle_gamma   90.00
#
_symmetry.space_group_name_H-M   'P 1'
#
loop_
_entity.id
_entity.type
_entity.pdbx_description
1 polymer ?
#
loop_
_entity_poly.entity_id
_entity_poly.type
_entity_poly.pdbx_seq_one_letter_code
_entity_poly.pdbx_strand_id
1 'polypeptide(L)' 'MSDAKTYTEEQVSEAVNGAMDMLIGELPWLDTEDEDLLALMVNAAMSSLKTGGKATFKDVIRANFEVTVDEFLTERGW' A
#
# COMPACT_ATOMS: atom_id res chain seq x y z
N MET A 1 -24.54 -9.62 17.68
CA MET A 1 -23.17 -9.08 17.60
C MET A 1 -22.52 -9.73 16.39
N SER A 2 -21.92 -8.95 15.50
CA SER A 2 -21.13 -9.50 14.39
C SER A 2 -19.92 -10.19 14.99
N ASP A 3 -19.77 -11.50 14.81
CA ASP A 3 -18.51 -12.17 15.14
C ASP A 3 -17.39 -11.51 14.34
N ALA A 4 -16.42 -10.92 15.03
CA ALA A 4 -15.27 -10.31 14.38
C ALA A 4 -14.46 -11.42 13.71
N LYS A 5 -14.47 -11.46 12.37
CA LYS A 5 -13.59 -12.36 11.63
C LYS A 5 -12.15 -11.91 11.82
N THR A 6 -11.30 -12.82 12.24
CA THR A 6 -9.85 -12.60 12.36
C THR A 6 -9.17 -13.17 11.14
N TYR A 7 -8.21 -12.44 10.59
CA TYR A 7 -7.43 -12.82 9.42
C TYR A 7 -5.95 -12.87 9.78
N THR A 8 -5.18 -13.75 9.13
CA THR A 8 -3.73 -13.75 9.22
C THR A 8 -3.14 -12.58 8.42
N GLU A 9 -1.90 -12.17 8.73
CA GLU A 9 -1.20 -11.16 7.94
C GLU A 9 -1.08 -11.58 6.47
N GLU A 10 -0.80 -12.86 6.21
CA GLU A 10 -0.72 -13.43 4.87
C GLU A 10 -2.06 -13.30 4.12
N GLN A 11 -3.19 -13.65 4.76
CA GLN A 11 -4.51 -13.51 4.14
C GLN A 11 -4.85 -12.05 3.81
N VAL A 12 -4.46 -11.13 4.68
CA VAL A 12 -4.67 -9.70 4.41
C VAL A 12 -3.77 -9.23 3.28
N SER A 13 -2.50 -9.64 3.27
CA SER A 13 -1.54 -9.33 2.22
C SER A 13 -2.02 -9.83 0.86
N GLU A 14 -2.46 -11.08 0.77
CA GLU A 14 -3.04 -11.65 -0.46
C GLU A 14 -4.27 -10.86 -0.92
N ALA A 15 -5.15 -10.48 0.01
CA ALA A 15 -6.35 -9.73 -0.32
C ALA A 15 -6.06 -8.33 -0.87
N VAL A 16 -5.13 -7.58 -0.26
CA VAL A 16 -4.82 -6.22 -0.70
C VAL A 16 -4.03 -6.20 -2.01
N ASN A 17 -3.11 -7.14 -2.22
CA ASN A 17 -2.40 -7.28 -3.49
C ASN A 17 -3.34 -7.76 -4.60
N GLY A 18 -4.20 -8.74 -4.33
CA GLY A 18 -5.20 -9.18 -5.30
C GLY A 18 -6.21 -8.08 -5.68
N ALA A 19 -6.52 -7.16 -4.76
CA ALA A 19 -7.33 -5.99 -5.06
C ALA A 19 -6.61 -4.99 -5.99
N MET A 20 -5.31 -4.77 -5.78
CA MET A 20 -4.48 -3.96 -6.69
C MET A 20 -4.41 -4.59 -8.08
N ASP A 21 -4.13 -5.90 -8.17
CA ASP A 21 -4.06 -6.62 -9.45
C ASP A 21 -5.38 -6.55 -10.22
N MET A 22 -6.52 -6.65 -9.52
CA MET A 22 -7.86 -6.49 -10.11
C MET A 22 -8.05 -5.10 -10.71
N LEU A 23 -7.62 -4.04 -10.00
CA LEU A 23 -7.72 -2.67 -10.51
C LEU A 23 -6.83 -2.45 -11.73
N ILE A 24 -5.58 -2.91 -11.69
CA ILE A 24 -4.65 -2.81 -12.83
C ILE A 24 -5.22 -3.56 -14.05
N GLY A 25 -5.80 -4.75 -13.84
CA GLY A 25 -6.39 -5.55 -14.92
C GLY A 25 -7.63 -4.91 -15.57
N GLU A 26 -8.44 -4.19 -14.81
CA GLU A 26 -9.69 -3.57 -15.30
C GLU A 26 -9.52 -2.12 -15.78
N LEU A 27 -8.40 -1.47 -15.43
CA LEU A 27 -8.12 -0.07 -15.75
C LEU A 27 -6.90 0.03 -16.68
N PRO A 28 -7.04 -0.29 -17.97
CA PRO A 28 -5.91 -0.39 -18.91
C PRO A 28 -5.25 0.95 -19.27
N TRP A 29 -5.77 2.06 -18.75
CA TRP A 29 -5.20 3.41 -18.94
C TRP A 29 -4.36 3.88 -17.77
N LEU A 30 -4.23 3.10 -16.70
CA LEU A 30 -3.28 3.41 -15.64
C LEU A 30 -1.87 3.35 -16.22
N ASP A 31 -1.09 4.38 -15.94
CA ASP A 31 0.33 4.37 -16.25
C ASP A 31 1.16 3.91 -15.05
N THR A 32 2.49 3.94 -15.20
CA THR A 32 3.42 3.51 -14.15
C THR A 32 3.32 4.37 -12.89
N GLU A 33 2.97 5.66 -13.00
CA GLU A 33 2.83 6.53 -11.83
C GLU A 33 1.55 6.17 -11.05
N ASP A 34 0.47 5.84 -11.76
CA ASP A 34 -0.76 5.34 -11.16
C ASP A 34 -0.57 3.98 -10.45
N GLU A 35 0.18 3.06 -11.07
CA GLU A 35 0.53 1.77 -10.46
C GLU A 35 1.38 1.95 -9.20
N ASP A 36 2.35 2.87 -9.21
CA ASP A 36 3.16 3.22 -8.04
C ASP A 36 2.30 3.79 -6.89
N LEU A 37 1.28 4.59 -7.20
CA LEU A 37 0.33 5.10 -6.22
C LEU A 37 -0.52 3.98 -5.61
N LEU A 38 -0.96 3.02 -6.41
CA LEU A 38 -1.71 1.84 -5.92
C LEU A 38 -0.83 0.98 -5.02
N ALA A 39 0.42 0.72 -5.40
CA ALA A 39 1.39 -0.01 -4.59
C ALA A 39 1.68 0.72 -3.26
N LEU A 40 1.83 2.05 -3.31
CA LEU A 40 1.99 2.88 -2.12
C LEU A 40 0.77 2.78 -1.19
N MET A 41 -0.44 2.78 -1.74
CA MET A 41 -1.68 2.62 -0.97
C MET A 41 -1.74 1.25 -0.27
N VAL A 42 -1.38 0.16 -0.97
CA VAL A 42 -1.29 -1.19 -0.40
C VAL A 42 -0.28 -1.23 0.76
N ASN A 43 0.91 -0.68 0.55
CA ASN A 43 1.96 -0.61 1.57
C ASN A 43 1.50 0.20 2.79
N ALA A 44 0.83 1.34 2.56
CA ALA A 44 0.29 2.16 3.63
C ALA A 44 -0.80 1.42 4.43
N ALA A 45 -1.68 0.68 3.77
CA ALA A 45 -2.70 -0.13 4.43
C ALA A 45 -2.06 -1.22 5.31
N MET A 46 -1.06 -1.94 4.79
CA MET A 46 -0.34 -2.97 5.54
C MET A 46 0.41 -2.39 6.75
N SER A 47 1.12 -1.27 6.58
CA SER A 47 1.81 -0.58 7.68
C SER A 47 0.82 -0.06 8.73
N SER A 48 -0.33 0.47 8.30
CA SER A 48 -1.39 0.92 9.20
C SER A 48 -1.91 -0.23 10.06
N LEU A 49 -2.16 -1.41 9.47
CA LEU A 49 -2.58 -2.59 10.23
C LEU A 49 -1.52 -3.05 11.24
N LYS A 50 -0.24 -3.10 10.84
CA LYS A 50 0.88 -3.48 11.72
C LYS A 50 1.06 -2.55 12.92
N THR A 51 0.72 -1.28 12.76
CA THR A 51 0.92 -0.24 13.79
C THR A 51 -0.36 0.11 14.56
N GLY A 52 -1.49 -0.56 14.28
CA GLY A 52 -2.77 -0.26 14.89
C GLY A 52 -3.31 1.12 14.49
N GLY A 53 -3.16 1.50 13.22
CA GLY A 53 -3.66 2.76 12.65
C GLY A 53 -2.75 3.98 12.86
N LYS A 54 -1.50 3.78 13.26
CA LYS A 54 -0.59 4.87 13.66
C LYS A 54 0.53 5.14 12.67
N ALA A 55 0.65 4.34 11.61
CA ALA A 55 1.66 4.54 10.58
C ALA A 55 1.47 5.92 9.94
N THR A 56 2.54 6.72 9.95
CA THR A 56 2.59 7.96 9.19
C THR A 56 3.09 7.69 7.77
N PHE A 57 2.85 8.62 6.85
CA PHE A 57 3.39 8.53 5.50
C PHE A 57 4.92 8.31 5.49
N LYS A 58 5.64 9.01 6.38
CA LYS A 58 7.08 8.84 6.57
C LYS A 58 7.47 7.42 6.99
N ASP A 59 6.69 6.80 7.88
CA ASP A 59 6.96 5.44 8.33
C ASP A 59 6.75 4.44 7.19
N VAL A 60 5.71 4.64 6.37
CA VAL A 60 5.43 3.81 5.19
C VAL A 60 6.57 3.92 4.20
N ILE A 61 6.99 5.13 3.84
CA ILE A 61 8.08 5.32 2.87
C ILE A 61 9.37 4.69 3.37
N ARG A 62 9.75 4.97 4.62
CA ARG A 62 10.99 4.44 5.21
C ARG A 62 10.98 2.91 5.31
N ALA A 63 9.84 2.30 5.66
CA ALA A 63 9.73 0.86 5.85
C ALA A 63 9.72 0.06 4.54
N ASN A 64 9.26 0.66 3.44
CA ASN A 64 9.07 -0.05 2.17
C ASN A 64 10.13 0.31 1.11
N PHE A 65 10.72 1.51 1.18
CA PHE A 65 11.63 2.02 0.15
C PHE A 65 13.00 2.42 0.69
N GLU A 66 13.21 2.37 2.01
CA GLU A 66 14.48 2.71 2.68
C GLU A 66 15.02 4.13 2.43
N VAL A 67 14.18 5.02 1.88
CA VAL A 67 14.51 6.41 1.56
C VAL A 67 13.71 7.40 2.42
N THR A 68 14.06 8.68 2.32
CA THR A 68 13.25 9.79 2.85
C THR A 68 12.04 10.07 1.96
N VAL A 69 11.06 10.82 2.51
CA VAL A 69 9.90 11.26 1.73
C VAL A 69 10.33 12.12 0.54
N ASP A 70 11.27 13.03 0.74
CA ASP A 70 11.72 13.95 -0.32
C ASP A 70 12.41 13.19 -1.47
N GLU A 71 13.26 12.20 -1.15
CA GLU A 71 13.88 11.31 -2.15
C GLU A 71 12.82 10.52 -2.92
N PHE A 72 11.86 9.93 -2.20
CA PHE A 72 10.77 9.15 -2.79
C PHE A 72 9.93 9.96 -3.78
N LEU A 73 9.55 11.19 -3.42
CA LEU A 73 8.77 12.10 -4.28
C LEU A 73 9.60 12.54 -5.49
N THR A 74 10.86 12.93 -5.27
CA THR A 74 11.76 13.39 -6.33
C THR A 74 12.02 12.33 -7.39
N GLU A 75 12.28 11.08 -6.99
CA GLU A 75 12.51 9.97 -7.93
C GLU A 75 11.29 9.65 -8.81
N ARG A 76 10.09 9.98 -8.34
CA ARG A 76 8.80 9.74 -9.02
C ARG A 76 8.24 10.97 -9.72
N GLY A 77 8.94 12.09 -9.65
CA GLY A 77 8.51 13.34 -10.30
C GLY A 77 7.34 14.05 -9.62
N TRP A 78 7.09 13.79 -8.34
CA TRP A 78 6.01 14.42 -7.53
C TRP A 78 6.48 15.63 -6.73
#